data_AF-A0ABD5BKD3-F1
#
_entry.id   AF-A0ABD5BKD3-F1
#
_cell.length_a   1.000
_cell.length_b   1.000
_cell.length_c   1.000
_cell.angle_alpha   90.00
_cell.angle_beta   90.00
_cell.angle_gamma   90.00
#
_symmetry.space_group_name_H-M   'P 1'
#
loop_
_entity.id
_entity.type
_entity.pdbx_description
1 polymer ?
#
loop_
_entity_poly.entity_id
_entity_poly.type
_entity_poly.pdbx_seq_one_letter_code
_entity_poly.pdbx_strand_id
1 'polypeptide(L)' 'MTRKLIGPQDYKALFNEMPGGPEILDELTARFGKAIYVKGGHEADRETCYRAGQRSVLDFILLQLNRADGVNDDV' A
#
# COMPACT_ATOMS: atom_id res chain seq x y z
N MET A 1 18.53 -5.99 -22.56
CA MET A 1 17.09 -6.08 -22.28
C MET A 1 16.59 -4.70 -21.89
N THR A 2 15.59 -4.16 -22.58
CA THR A 2 14.99 -2.86 -22.23
C THR A 2 13.98 -3.10 -21.10
N ARG A 3 14.20 -2.49 -19.93
CA ARG A 3 13.31 -2.63 -18.77
C ARG A 3 12.06 -1.78 -19.01
N LYS A 4 10.87 -2.38 -18.91
CA LYS A 4 9.59 -1.65 -18.90
C LYS A 4 9.54 -0.72 -17.68
N LEU A 5 9.14 0.53 -17.90
CA LEU A 5 8.79 1.44 -16.81
C LEU A 5 7.43 1.04 -16.23
N ILE A 6 7.38 0.83 -14.92
CA ILE A 6 6.16 0.43 -14.21
C ILE A 6 5.36 1.67 -13.86
N GLY A 7 4.08 1.69 -14.20
CA GLY A 7 3.15 2.78 -13.91
C GLY A 7 1.88 2.33 -13.18
N PRO A 8 0.96 3.27 -12.86
CA PRO A 8 -0.28 2.96 -12.13
C PRO A 8 -1.10 1.80 -12.71
N GLN A 9 -1.23 1.75 -14.04
CA GLN A 9 -1.99 0.71 -14.74
C GLN A 9 -1.40 -0.70 -14.54
N ASP A 10 -0.09 -0.81 -14.31
CA ASP A 10 0.53 -2.11 -14.03
C ASP A 10 0.16 -2.64 -12.64
N TYR A 11 -0.02 -1.75 -11.65
CA TYR A 11 -0.52 -2.13 -10.33
C TYR A 11 -1.98 -2.58 -10.42
N LYS A 12 -2.80 -1.86 -11.19
CA LYS A 12 -4.21 -2.24 -11.41
C LYS A 12 -4.33 -3.60 -12.10
N ALA A 13 -3.56 -3.83 -13.17
CA ALA A 13 -3.53 -5.12 -13.84
C ALA A 13 -3.16 -6.25 -12.86
N LEU A 14 -2.13 -6.04 -12.02
CA LEU A 14 -1.67 -7.05 -11.08
C LEU A 14 -2.67 -7.32 -9.93
N PHE A 15 -3.16 -6.27 -9.28
CA PHE A 15 -3.94 -6.42 -8.05
C PHE A 15 -5.45 -6.54 -8.28
N ASN A 16 -5.99 -6.06 -9.40
CA ASN A 16 -7.43 -6.11 -9.66
C ASN A 16 -7.82 -7.09 -10.77
N GLU A 17 -6.94 -7.33 -11.75
CA GLU A 17 -7.30 -8.09 -12.97
C GLU A 17 -6.70 -9.50 -12.98
N MET A 18 -5.55 -9.72 -12.32
CA MET A 18 -4.95 -11.05 -12.23
C MET A 18 -5.63 -11.92 -11.17
N PRO A 19 -5.80 -13.24 -11.44
CA PRO A 19 -6.30 -14.17 -10.44
C PRO A 19 -5.44 -14.17 -9.17
N GLY A 20 -6.07 -14.05 -7.99
CA GLY A 20 -5.37 -13.99 -6.71
C GLY A 20 -4.86 -12.59 -6.32
N GLY A 21 -4.87 -11.62 -7.24
CA GLY A 21 -4.45 -10.25 -6.98
C GLY A 21 -5.25 -9.58 -5.86
N PRO A 22 -6.60 -9.60 -5.92
CA PRO A 22 -7.45 -9.00 -4.90
C PRO A 22 -7.25 -9.65 -3.52
N GLU A 23 -7.13 -10.98 -3.47
CA GLU A 23 -6.94 -11.74 -2.24
C GLU A 23 -5.59 -11.42 -1.57
N ILE A 24 -4.54 -11.20 -2.37
CA ILE A 24 -3.24 -10.73 -1.85
C ILE A 24 -3.36 -9.30 -1.33
N LEU A 25 -4.07 -8.41 -2.03
CA LEU A 25 -4.26 -7.02 -1.58
C LEU A 25 -5.04 -6.98 -0.25
N ASP A 26 -6.06 -7.81 -0.09
CA ASP A 26 -6.81 -7.97 1.15
C ASP A 26 -5.92 -8.45 2.28
N GLU A 27 -5.07 -9.46 2.03
CA GLU A 27 -4.12 -9.97 3.03
C GLU A 27 -3.08 -8.92 3.44
N LEU A 28 -2.54 -8.15 2.48
CA LEU A 28 -1.64 -7.04 2.77
C LEU A 28 -2.33 -5.96 3.62
N THR A 29 -3.58 -5.67 3.32
CA THR A 29 -4.41 -4.72 4.07
C THR A 29 -4.68 -5.23 5.49
N ALA A 30 -5.00 -6.51 5.66
CA ALA A 30 -5.21 -7.13 6.97
C ALA A 30 -3.93 -7.12 7.82
N ARG A 31 -2.75 -7.30 7.21
CA ARG A 31 -1.46 -7.32 7.91
C ARG A 31 -0.95 -5.91 8.26
N PHE A 32 -0.98 -4.99 7.29
CA PHE A 32 -0.27 -3.70 7.37
C PHE A 32 -1.21 -2.49 7.47
N GLY A 33 -2.51 -2.67 7.28
CA GLY A 33 -3.52 -1.62 7.42
C GLY A 33 -3.93 -1.29 8.86
N LYS A 34 -3.36 -1.98 9.86
CA LYS A 34 -3.71 -1.79 11.28
C LYS A 34 -3.26 -0.44 11.82
N ALA A 35 -3.80 -0.06 12.98
CA ALA A 35 -3.45 1.19 13.66
C ALA A 35 -1.93 1.32 13.84
N ILE A 36 -1.39 2.42 13.30
CA ILE A 36 0.03 2.75 13.33
C ILE A 36 0.49 3.05 14.76
N TYR A 37 -0.34 3.77 15.52
CA TYR A 37 -0.01 4.19 16.87
C TYR A 37 -0.03 3.04 17.87
N VAL A 38 1.05 2.93 18.65
CA VAL A 38 1.11 2.05 19.82
C VAL A 38 1.13 2.90 21.08
N LYS A 39 0.23 2.58 22.01
CA LYS A 39 0.12 3.30 23.28
C LYS A 39 1.33 3.00 24.16
N GLY A 40 2.10 4.03 24.49
CA GLY A 40 3.24 3.97 25.40
C GLY A 40 4.10 5.24 25.32
N GLY A 41 5.20 5.26 26.08
CA GLY A 41 6.22 6.32 26.00
C GLY A 41 7.27 6.01 24.93
N HIS A 42 8.52 6.35 25.19
CA HIS A 42 9.61 6.28 24.19
C HIS A 42 9.80 4.91 23.50
N GLU A 43 9.53 3.80 24.20
CA GLU A 43 9.61 2.46 23.61
C GLU A 43 8.49 2.17 22.59
N ALA A 44 7.34 2.84 22.71
CA ALA A 44 6.24 2.72 21.76
C ALA A 44 6.43 3.59 20.50
N ASP A 45 7.33 4.59 20.54
CA ASP A 45 7.66 5.41 19.38
C ASP A 45 8.31 4.58 18.27
N ARG A 46 9.23 3.67 18.64
CA ARG A 46 9.92 2.80 17.68
C ARG A 46 8.94 1.87 16.96
N GLU A 47 8.05 1.24 17.71
CA GLU A 47 7.01 0.37 17.16
C GLU A 47 6.03 1.17 16.29
N THR A 48 5.69 2.41 16.70
CA THR A 48 4.85 3.32 15.90
C THR A 48 5.52 3.66 14.56
N CYS A 49 6.80 4.03 14.57
CA CYS A 49 7.57 4.30 13.36
C CYS A 49 7.68 3.06 12.46
N TYR A 50 7.89 1.88 13.05
CA TYR A 50 7.95 0.62 12.31
C TYR A 50 6.63 0.32 11.59
N ARG A 51 5.49 0.45 12.29
CA ARG A 51 4.16 0.28 11.70
C ARG A 51 3.85 1.33 10.64
N ALA A 52 4.28 2.58 10.85
CA ALA A 52 4.12 3.64 9.86
C ALA A 52 4.86 3.31 8.56
N GLY A 53 6.09 2.80 8.68
CA GLY A 53 6.89 2.36 7.53
C GLY A 53 6.27 1.17 6.78
N GLN A 54 5.65 0.22 7.48
CA GLN A 54 4.91 -0.86 6.83
C GLN A 54 3.67 -0.33 6.11
N ARG A 55 2.94 0.59 6.75
CA ARG A 55 1.72 1.17 6.20
C ARG A 55 1.98 2.02 4.96
N SER A 56 3.09 2.75 4.89
CA SER A 56 3.42 3.60 3.74
C SER A 56 3.58 2.81 2.43
N VAL A 57 4.02 1.55 2.50
CA VAL A 57 4.10 0.67 1.33
C VAL A 57 2.71 0.30 0.82
N LEU A 58 1.80 -0.05 1.73
CA LEU A 58 0.40 -0.34 1.39
C LEU A 58 -0.28 0.91 0.81
N ASP A 59 -0.10 2.07 1.44
CA ASP A 59 -0.65 3.34 0.97
C ASP A 59 -0.13 3.69 -0.43
N PHE A 60 1.14 3.42 -0.72
CA PHE A 60 1.69 3.62 -2.06
C PHE A 60 1.00 2.73 -3.11
N ILE A 61 0.75 1.46 -2.81
CA ILE A 61 0.02 0.55 -3.73
C ILE A 61 -1.38 1.10 -3.98
N LEU A 62 -2.11 1.43 -2.93
CA LEU A 62 -3.46 1.99 -3.02
C LEU A 62 -3.49 3.30 -3.82
N LEU A 63 -2.48 4.16 -3.65
CA LEU A 63 -2.32 5.38 -4.43
C LEU A 63 -2.15 5.09 -5.93
N GLN A 64 -1.37 4.06 -6.30
CA GLN A 64 -1.24 3.65 -7.71
C GLN A 64 -2.57 3.14 -8.29
N LEU A 65 -3.34 2.37 -7.50
CA LEU A 65 -4.66 1.91 -7.91
C LEU A 65 -5.63 3.08 -8.13
N ASN A 66 -5.69 4.01 -7.18
CA ASN A 66 -6.51 5.22 -7.28
C ASN A 66 -6.14 6.05 -8.53
N ARG A 67 -4.84 6.26 -8.78
CA ARG A 67 -4.37 6.95 -9.99
C ARG A 67 -4.73 6.20 -11.27
N ALA A 68 -4.70 4.86 -11.25
CA ALA A 68 -5.10 4.05 -12.39
C ALA A 68 -6.61 4.16 -12.69
N ASP A 69 -7.42 4.44 -11.66
CA ASP A 69 -8.85 4.72 -11.75
C ASP A 69 -9.17 6.21 -12.06
N GLY A 70 -8.14 7.05 -12.24
CA GLY A 70 -8.30 8.46 -12.56
C GLY A 70 -8.60 9.35 -11.35
N VAL A 71 -8.50 8.80 -10.13
CA VAL A 71 -8.56 9.59 -8.90
C VAL A 71 -7.19 10.21 -8.67
N ASN A 72 -7.09 11.51 -8.91
CA ASN A 72 -5.96 12.31 -8.48
C ASN A 72 -6.32 12.95 -7.14
N ASP A 73 -5.48 12.75 -6.12
CA ASP A 73 -5.57 13.52 -4.86
C ASP A 73 -5.22 14.98 -5.18
N ASP A 74 -6.21 15.73 -5.65
CA ASP A 74 -6.18 17.18 -5.77
C ASP A 74 -6.64 17.79 -4.44
N VAL A 75 -5.84 17.66 -3.38
CA VAL A 75 -6.01 18.37 -2.10
C VAL A 75 -4.67 18.83 -1.54
#